data_AF-A0A1F6R4N2-F1
#
_entry.id   AF-A0A1F6R4N2-F1
#
_cell.length_a   1.000
_cell.length_b   1.000
_cell.length_c   1.000
_cell.angle_alpha   90.00
_cell.angle_beta   90.00
_cell.angle_gamma   90.00
#
_symmetry.space_group_name_H-M   'P 1'
#
loop_
_entity.id
_entity.type
_entity.pdbx_description
1 polymer ?
#
loop_
_entity_poly.entity_id
_entity_poly.type
_entity_poly.pdbx_seq_one_letter_code
_entity_poly.pdbx_strand_id
1 'polypeptide(L)'
;MKNLLINRKDALFSTFVILICLTLSYFFPTDGNFQNFSRGAFFFLIIPALYVKVILKKNLRDFGLNFTGWRQGLFWITATLAAALLTGYGLVQFTDFEHDYISLLPVYAMTSFRWFLVYELIFFNILLILLEIFFNGFVLFSFLKDFGYWSILIVTTIFLGFLALTNSLDWRMAPAMILIPFGAWTAIQTRSFVYAYLMGILFIIIFDAYVIYIFK
;
A
#
# COMPACT_ATOMS: atom_id res chain seq x y z
N MET A 1 7.52 33.37 4.97
CA MET A 1 6.35 33.36 4.06
C MET A 1 6.62 32.77 2.67
N LYS A 2 7.71 33.12 1.96
CA LYS A 2 8.01 32.58 0.62
C LYS A 2 8.10 31.04 0.55
N ASN A 3 8.71 30.37 1.55
CA ASN A 3 8.80 28.90 1.61
C ASN A 3 7.43 28.20 1.78
N LEU A 4 6.48 28.81 2.49
CA LEU A 4 5.13 28.26 2.67
C LEU A 4 4.32 28.27 1.36
N LEU A 5 4.49 29.31 0.53
CA LEU A 5 3.80 29.42 -0.76
C LEU A 5 4.37 28.49 -1.83
N ILE A 6 5.67 28.22 -1.81
CA ILE A 6 6.31 27.26 -2.73
C ILE A 6 5.88 25.83 -2.39
N ASN A 7 5.88 25.46 -1.11
CA ASN A 7 5.44 24.13 -0.67
C ASN A 7 3.98 23.83 -1.05
N ARG A 8 3.08 24.82 -0.91
CA ARG A 8 1.67 24.67 -1.31
C ARG A 8 1.48 24.41 -2.81
N LYS A 9 2.34 24.96 -3.68
CA LYS A 9 2.26 24.69 -5.12
C LYS A 9 2.67 23.25 -5.42
N ASP A 10 3.76 22.78 -4.82
CA ASP A 10 4.23 21.39 -4.96
C ASP A 10 3.15 20.39 -4.52
N ALA A 11 2.48 20.64 -3.39
CA ALA A 11 1.39 19.81 -2.92
C ALA A 11 0.21 19.78 -3.89
N LEU A 12 -0.21 20.94 -4.42
CA LEU A 12 -1.30 21.02 -5.41
C LEU A 12 -0.96 20.24 -6.69
N PHE A 13 0.25 20.40 -7.23
CA PHE A 13 0.68 19.63 -8.40
C PHE A 13 0.79 18.14 -8.10
N SER A 14 1.25 17.78 -6.90
CA SER A 14 1.33 16.37 -6.48
C SER A 14 -0.07 15.76 -6.40
N THR A 15 -1.03 16.46 -5.80
CA THR A 15 -2.45 16.04 -5.78
C THR A 15 -2.99 15.84 -7.20
N PHE A 16 -2.71 16.76 -8.12
CA PHE A 16 -3.13 16.62 -9.51
C PHE A 16 -2.54 15.38 -10.19
N VAL A 17 -1.24 15.11 -9.98
CA VAL A 17 -0.58 13.91 -10.51
C VAL A 17 -1.14 12.64 -9.89
N ILE A 18 -1.40 12.63 -8.58
CA ILE A 18 -2.02 11.50 -7.88
C ILE A 18 -3.39 11.20 -8.48
N LEU A 19 -4.24 12.21 -8.62
CA LEU A 19 -5.57 12.05 -9.22
C LEU A 19 -5.48 11.55 -10.67
N ILE A 20 -4.59 12.09 -11.48
CA ILE A 20 -4.36 11.61 -12.85
C ILE A 20 -3.94 10.14 -12.85
N CYS A 21 -3.00 9.74 -11.99
CA CYS A 21 -2.54 8.35 -11.93
C CYS A 21 -3.69 7.42 -11.55
N LEU A 22 -4.49 7.77 -10.54
CA LEU A 22 -5.63 6.97 -10.10
C LEU A 22 -6.71 6.88 -11.19
N THR A 23 -7.12 8.02 -11.75
CA THR A 23 -8.16 8.07 -12.79
C THR A 23 -7.72 7.34 -14.06
N LEU A 24 -6.51 7.58 -14.55
CA LEU A 24 -6.01 6.88 -15.73
C LEU A 24 -5.79 5.40 -15.47
N SER A 25 -5.33 4.99 -14.28
CA SER A 25 -5.20 3.56 -13.95
C SER A 25 -6.54 2.82 -14.02
N TYR A 26 -7.66 3.50 -13.78
CA TYR A 26 -8.99 2.93 -13.91
C TYR A 26 -9.46 2.89 -15.37
N PHE A 27 -9.37 4.01 -16.10
CA PHE A 27 -9.90 4.12 -17.45
C PHE A 27 -9.00 3.51 -18.54
N PHE A 28 -7.73 3.23 -18.24
CA PHE A 28 -6.82 2.67 -19.22
C PHE A 28 -7.23 1.22 -19.57
N PRO A 29 -7.58 0.94 -20.84
CA PRO A 29 -8.09 -0.36 -21.26
C PRO A 29 -6.99 -1.42 -21.20
N THR A 30 -7.36 -2.63 -20.77
CA THR A 30 -6.44 -3.76 -20.67
C THR A 30 -7.18 -5.06 -20.97
N ASP A 31 -6.64 -5.85 -21.89
CA ASP A 31 -7.23 -7.09 -22.38
C ASP A 31 -6.54 -8.36 -21.81
N GLY A 32 -5.72 -8.21 -20.75
CA GLY A 32 -5.07 -9.36 -20.11
C GLY A 32 -4.20 -9.05 -18.89
N ASN A 33 -3.75 -10.10 -18.20
CA ASN A 33 -2.98 -10.00 -16.95
C ASN A 33 -1.67 -9.22 -17.10
N PHE A 34 -0.94 -9.41 -18.20
CA PHE A 34 0.30 -8.68 -18.45
C PHE A 34 0.07 -7.18 -18.69
N GLN A 35 -1.02 -6.84 -19.37
CA GLN A 35 -1.42 -5.44 -19.59
C GLN A 35 -1.88 -4.80 -18.28
N ASN A 36 -2.62 -5.53 -17.44
CA ASN A 36 -3.00 -5.10 -16.08
C ASN A 36 -1.78 -4.81 -15.22
N PHE A 37 -0.78 -5.71 -15.23
CA PHE A 37 0.47 -5.49 -14.51
C PHE A 37 1.22 -4.26 -15.04
N SER A 38 1.34 -4.13 -16.37
CA SER A 38 2.01 -3.00 -17.01
C SER A 38 1.32 -1.67 -16.69
N ARG A 39 -0.02 -1.65 -16.66
CA ARG A 39 -0.83 -0.50 -16.23
C ARG A 39 -0.52 -0.12 -14.78
N GLY A 40 -0.55 -1.09 -13.86
CA GLY A 40 -0.20 -0.87 -12.46
C GLY A 40 1.22 -0.32 -12.29
N ALA A 41 2.21 -0.97 -12.90
CA ALA A 41 3.59 -0.51 -12.87
C ALA A 41 3.76 0.89 -13.46
N PHE A 42 3.05 1.22 -14.54
CA PHE A 42 3.16 2.53 -15.17
C PHE A 42 2.59 3.65 -14.29
N PHE A 43 1.36 3.50 -13.82
CA PHE A 43 0.66 4.54 -13.06
C PHE A 43 1.09 4.61 -11.59
N PHE A 44 1.49 3.50 -10.97
CA PHE A 44 1.82 3.47 -9.54
C PHE A 44 3.33 3.52 -9.25
N LEU A 45 4.18 3.26 -10.24
CA LEU A 45 5.63 3.32 -10.08
C LEU A 45 6.29 4.31 -11.05
N ILE A 46 6.10 4.13 -12.37
CA ILE A 46 6.88 4.88 -13.38
C ILE A 46 6.52 6.36 -13.38
N ILE A 47 5.25 6.72 -13.53
CA ILE A 47 4.81 8.14 -13.55
C ILE A 47 5.20 8.86 -12.25
N PRO A 48 4.89 8.33 -11.04
CA PRO A 48 5.33 8.94 -9.78
C PRO A 48 6.85 9.13 -9.70
N ALA A 49 7.64 8.12 -10.06
CA ALA A 49 9.09 8.20 -10.01
C ALA A 49 9.64 9.26 -10.99
N LEU A 50 9.09 9.33 -12.21
CA LEU A 50 9.43 10.35 -13.19
C LEU A 50 9.03 11.75 -12.72
N TYR A 51 7.85 11.90 -12.12
CA TYR A 51 7.40 13.17 -11.56
C TYR A 51 8.36 13.69 -10.48
N VAL A 52 8.75 12.82 -9.54
CA VAL A 52 9.71 13.17 -8.48
C VAL A 52 11.06 13.61 -9.06
N LYS A 53 11.58 12.85 -10.03
CA LYS A 53 12.92 13.07 -10.57
C LYS A 53 13.00 14.24 -11.57
N VAL A 54 12.01 14.36 -12.45
CA VAL A 54 12.02 15.31 -13.57
C VAL A 54 11.35 16.64 -13.21
N ILE A 55 10.16 16.57 -12.58
CA ILE A 55 9.36 17.77 -12.30
C ILE A 55 9.75 18.37 -10.96
N LEU A 56 9.73 17.57 -9.89
CA LEU A 56 10.11 18.05 -8.56
C LEU A 56 11.63 18.22 -8.39
N LYS A 57 12.44 17.57 -9.24
CA LYS A 57 13.92 17.54 -9.15
C LYS A 57 14.42 17.12 -7.75
N LYS A 58 13.68 16.22 -7.09
CA LYS A 58 13.99 15.67 -5.77
C LYS A 58 14.55 14.26 -5.89
N ASN A 59 15.21 13.78 -4.84
CA ASN A 59 15.71 12.40 -4.82
C ASN A 59 14.58 11.44 -4.43
N LEU A 60 14.52 10.26 -5.04
CA LEU A 60 13.56 9.21 -4.65
C LEU A 60 13.72 8.77 -3.19
N ARG A 61 14.93 8.96 -2.62
CA ARG A 61 15.21 8.73 -1.20
C ARG A 61 14.37 9.62 -0.28
N ASP A 62 14.01 10.82 -0.73
CA ASP A 62 13.17 11.77 0.01
C ASP A 62 11.70 11.31 0.09
N PHE A 63 11.33 10.32 -0.74
CA PHE A 63 10.01 9.69 -0.80
C PHE A 63 10.03 8.27 -0.21
N GLY A 64 10.99 8.00 0.68
CA GLY A 64 11.03 6.77 1.47
C GLY A 64 11.81 5.60 0.87
N LEU A 65 12.50 5.78 -0.26
CA LEU A 65 13.40 4.75 -0.79
C LEU A 65 14.74 4.75 -0.04
N ASN A 66 14.74 4.35 1.23
CA ASN A 66 15.95 4.23 2.04
C ASN A 66 15.88 3.07 3.05
N PHE A 67 17.05 2.62 3.51
CA PHE A 67 17.21 1.55 4.51
C PHE A 67 17.91 2.08 5.77
N THR A 68 17.78 3.38 6.04
CA THR A 68 18.45 3.97 7.20
C THR A 68 17.75 3.55 8.49
N GLY A 69 18.50 3.43 9.59
CA GLY A 69 17.92 3.20 10.91
C GLY A 69 17.30 1.81 11.12
N TRP A 70 17.96 0.74 10.68
CA TRP A 70 17.42 -0.64 10.72
C TRP A 70 16.87 -1.08 12.09
N ARG A 71 17.47 -0.64 13.21
CA ARG A 71 16.99 -0.97 14.56
C ARG A 71 15.62 -0.35 14.84
N GLN A 72 15.46 0.92 14.47
CA GLN A 72 14.19 1.63 14.58
C GLN A 72 13.18 1.05 13.57
N GLY A 73 13.64 0.71 12.36
CA GLY A 73 12.86 -0.01 11.37
C GLY A 73 12.25 -1.29 11.91
N LEU A 74 13.08 -2.15 12.52
CA LEU A 74 12.64 -3.42 13.09
C LEU A 74 11.63 -3.22 14.23
N PHE A 75 11.88 -2.29 15.14
CA PHE A 75 10.94 -1.96 16.22
C PHE A 75 9.58 -1.56 15.66
N TRP A 76 9.55 -0.61 14.72
CA TRP A 76 8.28 -0.14 14.16
C TRP A 76 7.58 -1.19 13.33
N ILE A 77 8.30 -2.01 12.55
CA ILE A 77 7.71 -3.18 11.88
C ILE A 77 6.99 -4.06 12.89
N THR A 78 7.66 -4.45 13.98
CA THR A 78 7.05 -5.35 14.97
C THR A 78 5.83 -4.73 15.67
N ALA A 79 5.93 -3.45 16.05
CA ALA A 79 4.86 -2.75 16.75
C ALA A 79 3.62 -2.56 15.86
N THR A 80 3.80 -2.11 14.61
CA THR A 80 2.68 -1.90 13.69
C THR A 80 2.13 -3.20 13.13
N LEU A 81 2.97 -4.23 12.93
CA LEU A 81 2.52 -5.57 12.58
C LEU A 81 1.59 -6.14 13.66
N ALA A 82 1.95 -6.04 14.93
CA ALA A 82 1.11 -6.50 16.03
C ALA A 82 -0.25 -5.77 16.05
N ALA A 83 -0.27 -4.46 15.83
CA ALA A 83 -1.50 -3.68 15.75
C ALA A 83 -2.36 -4.04 14.52
N ALA A 84 -1.72 -4.24 13.36
CA ALA A 84 -2.40 -4.66 12.14
C ALA A 84 -3.02 -6.06 12.31
N LEU A 85 -2.27 -7.02 12.85
CA LEU A 85 -2.76 -8.37 13.15
C LEU A 85 -3.91 -8.37 14.16
N LEU A 86 -3.85 -7.52 15.19
CA LEU A 86 -4.95 -7.37 16.14
C LEU A 86 -6.22 -6.82 15.47
N THR A 87 -6.04 -5.88 14.53
CA THR A 87 -7.15 -5.34 13.73
C THR A 87 -7.73 -6.41 12.80
N GLY A 88 -6.89 -7.19 12.12
CA GLY A 88 -7.31 -8.32 11.30
C GLY A 88 -7.98 -9.43 12.10
N TYR A 89 -7.50 -9.72 13.31
CA TYR A 89 -8.17 -10.66 14.22
C TYR A 89 -9.57 -10.18 14.60
N GLY A 90 -9.73 -8.89 14.92
CA GLY A 90 -11.04 -8.29 15.16
C GLY A 90 -11.96 -8.40 13.95
N LEU A 91 -11.44 -8.17 12.74
CA LEU A 91 -12.20 -8.35 11.49
C LEU A 91 -12.75 -9.78 11.40
N VAL A 92 -11.91 -10.80 11.57
CA VAL A 92 -12.30 -12.21 11.46
C VAL A 92 -13.31 -12.62 12.54
N GLN A 93 -13.21 -12.09 13.76
CA GLN A 93 -14.10 -12.48 14.86
C GLN A 93 -15.47 -11.78 14.86
N PHE A 94 -15.55 -10.57 14.31
CA PHE A 94 -16.76 -9.74 14.40
C PHE A 94 -17.50 -9.56 13.07
N THR A 95 -17.01 -10.15 11.97
CA THR A 95 -17.63 -10.03 10.64
C THR A 95 -17.61 -11.35 9.90
N ASP A 96 -18.55 -11.57 8.98
CA ASP A 96 -18.61 -12.75 8.09
C ASP A 96 -17.57 -12.68 6.94
N PHE A 97 -16.44 -12.01 7.17
CA PHE A 97 -15.36 -11.74 6.21
C PHE A 97 -14.87 -13.02 5.50
N GLU A 98 -14.92 -14.15 6.19
CA GLU A 98 -14.46 -15.45 5.71
C GLU A 98 -15.13 -15.87 4.40
N HIS A 99 -16.43 -15.65 4.25
CA HIS A 99 -17.20 -16.17 3.12
C HIS A 99 -16.79 -15.52 1.80
N ASP A 100 -16.51 -14.22 1.82
CA ASP A 100 -16.10 -13.49 0.62
C ASP A 100 -14.60 -13.61 0.36
N TYR A 101 -13.78 -13.67 1.43
CA TYR A 101 -12.34 -13.64 1.32
C TYR A 101 -11.71 -14.99 0.93
N ILE A 102 -12.19 -16.11 1.48
CA ILE A 102 -11.67 -17.45 1.15
C ILE A 102 -11.84 -17.77 -0.33
N SER A 103 -12.90 -17.25 -0.96
CA SER A 103 -13.17 -17.44 -2.39
C SER A 103 -12.08 -16.89 -3.32
N LEU A 104 -11.24 -15.98 -2.83
CA LEU A 104 -10.12 -15.40 -3.59
C LEU A 104 -8.86 -16.26 -3.55
N LEU A 105 -8.70 -17.08 -2.52
CA LEU A 105 -7.51 -17.88 -2.34
C LEU A 105 -7.56 -19.10 -3.26
N PRO A 106 -6.55 -19.31 -4.12
CA PRO A 106 -6.56 -20.46 -5.01
C PRO A 106 -6.43 -21.78 -4.24
N VAL A 107 -7.14 -22.82 -4.69
CA VAL A 107 -7.16 -24.15 -4.05
C VAL A 107 -5.75 -24.74 -3.85
N TYR A 108 -4.82 -24.46 -4.76
CA TYR A 108 -3.42 -24.92 -4.63
C TYR A 108 -2.67 -24.24 -3.48
N ALA A 109 -3.03 -23.01 -3.10
CA ALA A 109 -2.47 -22.32 -1.93
C ALA A 109 -3.03 -22.89 -0.62
N MET A 110 -4.27 -23.36 -0.59
CA MET A 110 -4.88 -23.96 0.61
C MET A 110 -4.40 -25.40 0.91
N THR A 111 -3.88 -26.09 -0.10
CA THR A 111 -3.50 -27.51 0.00
C THR A 111 -2.03 -27.73 0.35
N SER A 112 -1.14 -26.79 0.04
CA SER A 112 0.30 -26.92 0.28
C SER A 112 0.92 -25.61 0.72
N PHE A 113 1.58 -25.63 1.88
CA PHE A 113 2.30 -24.47 2.41
C PHE A 113 3.39 -23.92 1.46
N ARG A 114 4.01 -24.80 0.66
CA ARG A 114 5.01 -24.36 -0.34
C ARG A 114 4.35 -23.54 -1.46
N TRP A 115 3.20 -23.98 -1.94
CA TRP A 115 2.45 -23.28 -2.99
C TRP A 115 1.80 -22.00 -2.47
N PHE A 116 1.36 -21.99 -1.21
CA PHE A 116 0.96 -20.78 -0.49
C PHE A 116 2.07 -19.72 -0.50
N LEU A 117 3.27 -20.07 -0.03
CA LEU A 117 4.38 -19.12 0.01
C LEU A 117 4.77 -18.61 -1.38
N VAL A 118 4.75 -19.47 -2.40
CA VAL A 118 5.03 -19.06 -3.79
C VAL A 118 3.96 -18.09 -4.29
N TYR A 119 2.69 -18.36 -4.00
CA TYR A 119 1.58 -17.49 -4.39
C TYR A 119 1.73 -16.10 -3.75
N GLU A 120 1.93 -16.05 -2.43
CA GLU A 120 2.07 -14.78 -1.70
C GLU A 120 3.30 -13.98 -2.12
N LEU A 121 4.48 -14.63 -2.14
CA LEU A 121 5.74 -13.93 -2.38
C LEU A 121 5.94 -13.49 -3.82
N ILE A 122 5.22 -14.08 -4.79
CA ILE A 122 5.34 -13.71 -6.20
C ILE A 122 4.16 -12.86 -6.65
N PHE A 123 2.92 -13.37 -6.53
CA PHE A 123 1.76 -12.72 -7.12
C PHE A 123 1.28 -11.56 -6.26
N PHE A 124 1.02 -11.82 -4.98
CA PHE A 124 0.52 -10.78 -4.08
C PHE A 124 1.58 -9.70 -3.84
N ASN A 125 2.85 -10.11 -3.67
CA ASN A 125 3.97 -9.21 -3.46
C ASN A 125 4.06 -8.10 -4.53
N ILE A 126 3.88 -8.43 -5.80
CA ILE A 126 3.92 -7.45 -6.89
C ILE A 126 2.83 -6.37 -6.71
N LEU A 127 1.63 -6.75 -6.30
CA LEU A 127 0.57 -5.77 -6.04
C LEU A 127 0.92 -4.92 -4.82
N LEU A 128 1.38 -5.57 -3.74
CA LEU A 128 1.75 -4.91 -2.49
C LEU A 128 2.84 -3.87 -2.72
N ILE A 129 3.92 -4.21 -3.43
CA ILE A 129 5.03 -3.28 -3.65
C ILE A 129 4.60 -2.06 -4.45
N LEU A 130 3.69 -2.22 -5.43
CA LEU A 130 3.13 -1.09 -6.19
C LEU A 130 2.30 -0.18 -5.30
N LEU A 131 1.44 -0.75 -4.45
CA LEU A 131 0.63 0.01 -3.50
C LEU A 131 1.51 0.74 -2.48
N GLU A 132 2.53 0.08 -1.93
CA GLU A 132 3.46 0.65 -0.97
C GLU A 132 4.28 1.79 -1.58
N ILE A 133 4.81 1.62 -2.79
CA ILE A 133 5.54 2.66 -3.50
C ILE A 133 4.64 3.87 -3.79
N PHE A 134 3.41 3.64 -4.24
CA PHE A 134 2.51 4.72 -4.59
C PHE A 134 1.94 5.42 -3.36
N PHE A 135 1.25 4.71 -2.48
CA PHE A 135 0.53 5.30 -1.36
C PHE A 135 1.46 5.67 -0.21
N ASN A 136 2.27 4.73 0.28
CA ASN A 136 3.15 4.94 1.44
C ASN A 136 4.50 5.58 1.07
N GLY A 137 4.87 5.55 -0.21
CA GLY A 137 6.00 6.29 -0.77
C GLY A 137 5.56 7.64 -1.34
N PHE A 138 4.96 7.64 -2.53
CA PHE A 138 4.70 8.88 -3.26
C PHE A 138 3.66 9.79 -2.59
N VAL A 139 2.44 9.29 -2.36
CA VAL A 139 1.32 10.08 -1.79
C VAL A 139 1.67 10.55 -0.38
N LEU A 140 2.08 9.64 0.50
CA LEU A 140 2.40 9.93 1.89
C LEU A 140 3.47 11.02 2.00
N PHE A 141 4.64 10.83 1.39
CA PHE A 141 5.76 11.77 1.52
C PHE A 141 5.52 13.10 0.78
N SER A 142 4.62 13.13 -0.21
CA SER A 142 4.17 14.38 -0.84
C SER A 142 3.40 15.25 0.15
N PHE A 143 2.54 14.66 0.98
CA PHE A 143 1.76 15.41 1.98
C PHE A 143 2.45 15.55 3.34
N LEU A 144 3.44 14.70 3.63
CA LEU A 144 4.11 14.65 4.94
C LEU A 144 4.74 15.98 5.36
N LYS A 145 5.24 16.77 4.40
CA LYS A 145 5.87 18.06 4.69
C LYS A 145 4.85 19.12 5.13
N ASP A 146 3.64 19.07 4.59
CA ASP A 146 2.62 20.10 4.84
C ASP A 146 1.64 19.70 5.96
N PHE A 147 1.35 18.40 6.08
CA PHE A 147 0.31 17.87 6.97
C PHE A 147 0.86 17.00 8.11
N GLY A 148 2.14 16.61 8.08
CA GLY A 148 2.73 15.77 9.13
C GLY A 148 1.98 14.44 9.30
N TYR A 149 1.60 14.09 10.53
CA TYR A 149 0.85 12.86 10.83
C TYR A 149 -0.56 12.82 10.23
N TRP A 150 -1.17 13.97 9.91
CA TRP A 150 -2.46 13.99 9.21
C TRP A 150 -2.39 13.37 7.81
N SER A 151 -1.19 13.24 7.25
CA SER A 151 -0.97 12.57 5.97
C SER A 151 -1.42 11.11 5.97
N ILE A 152 -1.46 10.45 7.14
CA ILE A 152 -1.99 9.07 7.26
C ILE A 152 -3.47 9.05 6.89
N LEU A 153 -4.25 9.97 7.42
CA LEU A 153 -5.68 10.07 7.09
C LEU A 153 -5.86 10.45 5.63
N ILE A 154 -5.07 11.38 5.10
CA ILE A 154 -5.13 11.77 3.69
C ILE A 154 -4.87 10.57 2.76
N VAL A 155 -3.78 9.83 2.98
CA VAL A 155 -3.45 8.63 2.19
C VAL A 155 -4.55 7.58 2.28
N THR A 156 -5.05 7.33 3.49
CA THR A 156 -6.12 6.36 3.72
C THR A 156 -7.41 6.77 3.00
N THR A 157 -7.80 8.04 3.10
CA THR A 157 -8.99 8.57 2.40
C THR A 157 -8.83 8.51 0.89
N ILE A 158 -7.66 8.83 0.35
CA ILE A 158 -7.40 8.73 -1.10
C ILE A 158 -7.50 7.25 -1.55
N PHE A 159 -6.94 6.32 -0.78
CA PHE A 159 -7.01 4.89 -1.08
C PHE A 159 -8.45 4.36 -1.04
N LEU A 160 -9.19 4.65 0.04
CA LEU A 160 -10.60 4.25 0.15
C LEU A 160 -11.48 4.89 -0.91
N GLY A 161 -11.24 6.17 -1.23
CA GLY A 161 -11.91 6.87 -2.32
C GLY A 161 -11.62 6.21 -3.68
N PHE A 162 -10.38 5.78 -3.91
CA PHE A 162 -10.02 5.03 -5.12
C PHE A 162 -10.78 3.70 -5.19
N LEU A 163 -10.80 2.89 -4.11
CA LEU A 163 -11.55 1.63 -4.08
C LEU A 163 -13.06 1.84 -4.31
N ALA A 164 -13.63 2.91 -3.75
CA ALA A 164 -15.03 3.25 -3.96
C ALA A 164 -15.32 3.62 -5.43
N LEU A 165 -14.45 4.40 -6.06
CA LEU A 165 -14.58 4.78 -7.48
C LEU A 165 -14.46 3.59 -8.44
N THR A 166 -13.65 2.59 -8.08
CA THR A 166 -13.47 1.37 -8.87
C THR A 166 -14.49 0.28 -8.55
N ASN A 167 -15.48 0.54 -7.69
CA ASN A 167 -16.44 -0.45 -7.16
C ASN A 167 -15.76 -1.70 -6.59
N SER A 168 -14.56 -1.54 -6.02
CA SER A 168 -13.78 -2.62 -5.39
C SER A 168 -13.69 -2.45 -3.88
N LEU A 169 -14.52 -1.59 -3.30
CA LEU A 169 -14.67 -1.45 -1.85
C LEU A 169 -15.52 -2.61 -1.35
N ASP A 170 -14.84 -3.70 -1.01
CA ASP A 170 -15.43 -4.95 -0.57
C ASP A 170 -14.52 -5.60 0.49
N TRP A 171 -15.04 -6.58 1.24
CA TRP A 171 -14.31 -7.33 2.27
C TRP A 171 -13.05 -7.99 1.72
N ARG A 172 -13.07 -8.36 0.45
CA ARG A 172 -11.91 -8.81 -0.34
C ARG A 172 -10.68 -7.92 -0.25
N MET A 173 -10.88 -6.61 -0.10
CA MET A 173 -9.80 -5.61 -0.01
C MET A 173 -9.47 -5.22 1.43
N ALA A 174 -10.10 -5.84 2.44
CA ALA A 174 -9.89 -5.50 3.85
C ALA A 174 -8.41 -5.62 4.29
N PRO A 175 -7.62 -6.63 3.87
CA PRO A 175 -6.20 -6.66 4.19
C PRO A 175 -5.47 -5.41 3.69
N ALA A 176 -5.75 -4.95 2.46
CA ALA A 176 -5.16 -3.74 1.93
C ALA A 176 -5.65 -2.48 2.68
N MET A 177 -6.93 -2.42 3.06
CA MET A 177 -7.51 -1.33 3.85
C MET A 177 -6.87 -1.21 5.25
N ILE A 178 -6.46 -2.33 5.83
CA ILE A 178 -5.70 -2.36 7.08
C ILE A 178 -4.24 -1.94 6.81
N LEU A 179 -3.61 -2.52 5.79
CA LEU A 179 -2.20 -2.27 5.51
C LEU A 179 -1.87 -0.82 5.18
N ILE A 180 -2.74 -0.10 4.46
CA ILE A 180 -2.46 1.29 4.07
C ILE A 180 -2.21 2.22 5.28
N PRO A 181 -3.11 2.36 6.27
CA PRO A 181 -2.86 3.23 7.43
C PRO A 181 -1.69 2.74 8.31
N PHE A 182 -1.54 1.44 8.54
CA PHE A 182 -0.44 0.90 9.36
C PHE A 182 0.92 1.00 8.64
N GLY A 183 0.93 0.80 7.33
CA GLY A 183 2.08 1.01 6.45
C GLY A 183 2.48 2.48 6.42
N ALA A 184 1.51 3.39 6.28
CA ALA A 184 1.74 4.83 6.37
C ALA A 184 2.35 5.23 7.72
N TRP A 185 1.83 4.70 8.82
CA TRP A 185 2.41 4.92 10.15
C TRP A 185 3.87 4.46 10.21
N THR A 186 4.15 3.23 9.75
CA THR A 186 5.50 2.65 9.70
C THR A 186 6.43 3.50 8.86
N ALA A 187 5.98 3.95 7.69
CA ALA A 187 6.75 4.75 6.76
C ALA A 187 7.09 6.14 7.32
N ILE A 188 6.17 6.79 8.08
CA ILE A 188 6.48 8.06 8.76
C ILE A 188 7.58 7.86 9.80
N GLN A 189 7.44 6.84 10.66
CA GLN A 189 8.34 6.62 11.79
C GLN A 189 9.75 6.23 11.36
N THR A 190 9.85 5.46 10.28
CA THR A 190 11.13 4.97 9.73
C THR A 190 11.68 5.85 8.62
N ARG A 191 10.89 6.82 8.15
CA ARG A 191 11.15 7.61 6.92
C ARG A 191 11.36 6.73 5.69
N SER A 192 10.78 5.54 5.65
CA SER A 192 10.92 4.61 4.52
C SER A 192 9.69 3.73 4.30
N PHE A 193 9.22 3.70 3.05
CA PHE A 193 8.14 2.79 2.65
C PHE A 193 8.64 1.33 2.57
N VAL A 194 9.96 1.10 2.54
CA VAL A 194 10.50 -0.26 2.47
C VAL A 194 10.19 -1.03 3.75
N TYR A 195 10.25 -0.37 4.92
CA TYR A 195 9.84 -1.02 6.17
C TYR A 195 8.32 -1.25 6.23
N ALA A 196 7.52 -0.36 5.63
CA ALA A 196 6.08 -0.56 5.50
C ALA A 196 5.78 -1.78 4.62
N TYR A 197 6.47 -1.92 3.49
CA TYR A 197 6.41 -3.11 2.63
C TYR A 197 6.83 -4.39 3.35
N LEU A 198 7.93 -4.39 4.11
CA LEU A 198 8.36 -5.55 4.90
C LEU A 198 7.31 -5.94 5.95
N MET A 199 6.72 -4.94 6.63
CA MET A 199 5.60 -5.17 7.54
C MET A 199 4.39 -5.76 6.80
N GLY A 200 4.07 -5.22 5.62
CA GLY A 200 2.96 -5.69 4.80
C GLY A 200 3.09 -7.15 4.40
N ILE A 201 4.26 -7.57 3.91
CA ILE A 201 4.52 -8.98 3.57
C ILE A 201 4.33 -9.88 4.77
N LEU A 202 4.90 -9.51 5.93
CA LEU A 202 4.77 -10.30 7.15
C LEU A 202 3.30 -10.40 7.59
N PHE A 203 2.55 -9.30 7.50
CA PHE A 203 1.14 -9.28 7.81
C PHE A 203 0.36 -10.25 6.93
N ILE A 204 0.51 -10.19 5.61
CA ILE A 204 -0.23 -11.06 4.67
C ILE A 204 0.09 -12.52 4.92
N ILE A 205 1.37 -12.88 5.04
CA ILE A 205 1.77 -14.27 5.28
C ILE A 205 1.13 -14.82 6.56
N ILE A 206 1.15 -14.03 7.65
CA ILE A 206 0.61 -14.46 8.94
C ILE A 206 -0.92 -14.46 8.91
N PHE A 207 -1.53 -13.41 8.37
CA PHE A 207 -2.96 -13.23 8.32
C PHE A 207 -3.63 -14.29 7.43
N ASP A 208 -3.12 -14.51 6.23
CA ASP A 208 -3.69 -15.48 5.30
C ASP A 208 -3.48 -16.91 5.81
N ALA A 209 -2.32 -17.20 6.42
CA ALA A 209 -2.11 -18.50 7.08
C ALA A 209 -3.09 -18.73 8.25
N TYR A 210 -3.38 -17.69 9.02
CA TYR A 210 -4.36 -17.74 10.12
C TYR A 210 -5.79 -17.97 9.60
N VAL A 211 -6.19 -17.24 8.55
CA VAL A 211 -7.49 -17.42 7.89
C VAL A 211 -7.61 -18.85 7.35
N ILE A 212 -6.60 -19.34 6.61
CA ILE A 212 -6.60 -20.72 6.10
C ILE A 212 -6.68 -21.74 7.24
N TYR A 213 -6.02 -21.49 8.37
CA TYR A 213 -6.04 -22.41 9.51
C TYR A 213 -7.41 -22.51 10.19
N ILE A 214 -8.15 -21.40 10.29
CA ILE A 214 -9.47 -21.40 10.94
C ILE A 214 -10.54 -22.02 10.06
N PHE A 215 -10.47 -21.81 8.75
CA PHE A 215 -11.55 -22.14 7.82
C PHE A 215 -11.31 -23.39 6.98
N LYS A 216 -10.30 -24.18 7.33
CA LYS A 216 -10.02 -25.50 6.77
C LYS A 216 -10.45 -26.59 7.73
#